data_AF-A0A258S7U4-F1
#
_entry.id   AF-A0A258S7U4-F1
#
_cell.length_a   1.000
_cell.length_b   1.000
_cell.length_c   1.000
_cell.angle_alpha   90.00
_cell.angle_beta   90.00
_cell.angle_gamma   90.00
#
_symmetry.space_group_name_H-M   'P 1'
#
loop_
_entity.id
_entity.type
_entity.pdbx_description
1 polymer ?
#
loop_
_entity_poly.entity_id
_entity_poly.type
_entity_poly.pdbx_seq_one_letter_code
_entity_poly.pdbx_strand_id
1 'polypeptide(L)'
;MAAQFEIQLFTNRMIVRNVGTGQTIVRVATQPFSSTRLLIGDLDAAEQLLGGIIKDMEGWRRFLRSAVKASFQPMEQCEGGLCPVEAQILCDLGVRMGFTQVDVI
;
A
#
# COMPACT_ATOMS: atom_id res chain seq x y z
N MET A 1 16.06 -11.95 -6.03
CA MET A 1 15.32 -12.10 -4.75
C MET A 1 14.07 -11.25 -4.86
N ALA A 2 12.88 -11.82 -4.66
CA ALA A 2 11.63 -11.06 -4.74
C ALA A 2 11.62 -9.95 -3.66
N ALA A 3 11.18 -8.74 -4.01
CA ALA A 3 10.92 -7.72 -2.99
C ALA A 3 9.60 -8.03 -2.30
N GLN A 4 9.53 -7.82 -0.99
CA GLN A 4 8.31 -7.92 -0.22
C GLN A 4 8.11 -6.62 0.56
N PHE A 5 6.93 -6.03 0.43
CA PHE A 5 6.52 -4.83 1.12
C PHE A 5 5.37 -5.14 2.10
N GLU A 6 5.54 -4.73 3.35
CA GLU A 6 4.46 -4.71 4.35
C GLU A 6 3.89 -3.30 4.38
N ILE A 7 2.59 -3.15 4.14
CA ILE A 7 1.92 -1.86 4.00
C ILE A 7 0.81 -1.79 5.04
N GLN A 8 1.00 -0.98 6.07
CA GLN A 8 -0.04 -0.69 7.05
C GLN A 8 -0.77 0.58 6.66
N LEU A 9 -2.09 0.48 6.58
CA LEU A 9 -2.98 1.56 6.16
C LEU A 9 -3.71 2.16 7.35
N PHE A 10 -3.61 3.47 7.48
CA PHE A 10 -4.33 4.30 8.44
C PHE A 10 -5.05 5.41 7.68
N THR A 11 -5.94 6.13 8.37
CA THR A 11 -6.65 7.28 7.80
C THR A 11 -5.64 8.31 7.30
N ASN A 12 -5.58 8.50 5.97
CA ASN A 12 -4.67 9.41 5.28
C ASN A 12 -3.17 9.22 5.62
N ARG A 13 -2.76 8.02 6.03
CA ARG A 13 -1.37 7.71 6.40
C ARG A 13 -1.01 6.27 6.05
N MET A 14 0.21 6.06 5.57
CA MET A 14 0.75 4.73 5.30
C MET A 14 2.08 4.52 6.02
N ILE A 15 2.28 3.31 6.52
CA ILE A 15 3.59 2.83 6.97
C ILE A 15 3.99 1.69 6.02
N VAL A 16 5.09 1.87 5.31
CA VAL A 16 5.58 0.91 4.34
C VAL A 16 6.95 0.42 4.76
N ARG A 17 7.09 -0.90 4.89
CA ARG A 17 8.34 -1.56 5.23
C ARG A 17 8.79 -2.47 4.10
N ASN A 18 10.05 -2.35 3.71
CA ASN A 18 10.70 -3.26 2.79
C ASN A 18 11.35 -4.37 3.61
N VAL A 19 10.81 -5.58 3.51
CA VAL A 19 11.27 -6.73 4.30
C VAL A 19 12.72 -7.10 3.96
N GLY A 20 13.12 -6.91 2.70
CA GLY A 20 14.46 -7.25 2.24
C GLY A 20 15.55 -6.31 2.74
N THR A 21 15.24 -5.02 2.92
CA THR A 21 16.22 -4.02 3.39
C THR A 21 16.03 -3.64 4.86
N GLY A 22 14.89 -3.99 5.46
CA GLY A 22 14.49 -3.55 6.79
C GLY A 22 14.08 -2.07 6.86
N GLN A 23 14.15 -1.33 5.76
CA GLN A 23 13.79 0.09 5.72
C GLN A 23 12.28 0.26 5.92
N THR A 24 11.89 1.23 6.73
CA THR A 24 10.50 1.61 6.97
C THR A 24 10.34 3.10 6.68
N ILE A 25 9.31 3.46 5.92
CA ILE A 25 8.90 4.85 5.70
C ILE A 25 7.48 5.04 6.20
N VAL A 26 7.28 6.07 7.00
CA VAL A 26 5.96 6.56 7.42
C VAL A 26 5.66 7.81 6.61
N ARG A 27 4.49 7.88 5.99
CA ARG A 27 4.08 9.07 5.25
C ARG A 27 2.62 9.39 5.48
N VAL A 28 2.35 10.66 5.74
CA VAL A 28 1.01 11.25 5.76
C VAL A 28 0.70 11.77 4.36
N ALA A 29 -0.53 11.53 3.91
CA ALA A 29 -0.99 11.94 2.60
C ALA A 29 -1.12 13.47 2.52
N THR A 30 -0.57 14.07 1.46
CA THR A 30 -0.78 15.49 1.16
C THR A 30 -2.16 15.74 0.58
N GLN A 31 -2.64 14.80 -0.25
CA GLN A 31 -4.02 14.71 -0.70
C GLN A 31 -4.69 13.57 0.09
N PRO A 32 -5.80 13.83 0.80
CA PRO A 32 -6.48 12.79 1.56
C PRO A 32 -7.03 11.71 0.60
N PHE A 33 -6.77 10.45 0.95
CA PHE A 33 -7.27 9.28 0.22
C PHE A 33 -8.36 8.53 0.98
N SER A 34 -8.52 8.78 2.28
CA SER A 34 -9.55 8.15 3.12
C SER A 34 -10.83 8.98 3.14
N SER A 35 -11.96 8.31 3.38
CA SER A 35 -13.26 8.94 3.58
C SER A 35 -13.78 8.66 5.00
N THR A 36 -14.97 9.17 5.34
CA THR A 36 -15.61 8.90 6.64
C THR A 36 -15.83 7.39 6.88
N ARG A 37 -15.99 6.59 5.82
CA ARG A 37 -16.37 5.16 5.93
C ARG A 37 -15.37 4.18 5.31
N LEU A 38 -14.38 4.65 4.56
CA LEU A 38 -13.43 3.81 3.84
C LEU A 38 -12.01 4.31 4.08
N LEU A 39 -11.10 3.39 4.40
CA LEU A 39 -9.67 3.67 4.46
C LEU A 39 -9.14 4.19 3.12
N ILE A 40 -9.65 3.67 2.01
CA ILE A 40 -9.36 4.16 0.66
C ILE A 40 -10.68 4.53 0.01
N GLY A 41 -11.01 5.83 0.05
CA GLY A 41 -12.11 6.44 -0.71
C GLY A 41 -11.66 7.03 -2.04
N ASP A 42 -10.38 7.38 -2.18
CA ASP A 42 -9.75 7.85 -3.41
C ASP A 42 -8.52 6.99 -3.71
N LEU A 43 -8.67 6.10 -4.70
CA LEU A 43 -7.64 5.15 -5.08
C LEU A 43 -6.44 5.83 -5.77
N ASP A 44 -6.67 6.90 -6.53
CA ASP A 44 -5.60 7.62 -7.22
C ASP A 44 -4.70 8.34 -6.21
N ALA A 45 -5.28 8.97 -5.19
CA ALA A 45 -4.52 9.60 -4.12
C ALA A 45 -3.71 8.58 -3.30
N ALA A 46 -4.29 7.40 -3.00
CA ALA A 46 -3.58 6.32 -2.32
C ALA A 46 -2.41 5.77 -3.15
N GLU A 47 -2.62 5.58 -4.45
CA GLU A 47 -1.59 5.13 -5.41
C GLU A 47 -0.43 6.12 -5.47
N GLN A 48 -0.70 7.42 -5.57
CA GLN A 48 0.34 8.45 -5.61
C GLN A 48 1.20 8.44 -4.35
N LEU A 49 0.57 8.32 -3.17
CA LEU A 49 1.28 8.27 -1.90
C LEU A 49 2.20 7.04 -1.83
N LEU A 50 1.65 5.86 -2.09
CA LEU A 50 2.39 4.60 -2.05
C LEU A 50 3.48 4.56 -3.12
N GLY A 51 3.20 5.07 -4.31
CA GLY A 51 4.13 5.24 -5.42
C GLY A 51 5.33 6.09 -5.01
N GLY A 52 5.08 7.22 -4.37
CA GLY A 52 6.11 8.09 -3.82
C GLY A 52 6.96 7.38 -2.76
N ILE A 53 6.34 6.66 -1.82
CA ILE A 53 7.08 5.94 -0.77
C ILE A 53 8.01 4.90 -1.38
N ILE A 54 7.49 4.03 -2.26
CA ILE A 54 8.30 2.96 -2.84
C ILE A 54 9.39 3.52 -3.76
N LYS A 55 9.10 4.61 -4.48
CA LYS A 55 10.11 5.32 -5.28
C LYS A 55 11.26 5.82 -4.39
N ASP A 56 10.98 6.30 -3.19
CA ASP A 56 12.03 6.76 -2.27
C ASP A 56 12.82 5.61 -1.63
N MET A 57 12.21 4.42 -1.50
CA MET A 57 12.89 3.21 -0.99
C MET A 57 13.77 2.52 -2.04
N GLU A 58 13.25 2.38 -3.26
CA GLU A 58 13.88 1.55 -4.30
C GLU A 58 14.50 2.36 -5.43
N GLY A 59 14.05 3.60 -5.64
CA GLY A 59 14.43 4.42 -6.79
C GLY A 59 14.20 3.68 -8.11
N TRP A 60 15.19 3.73 -9.00
CA TRP A 60 15.15 3.00 -10.27
C TRP A 60 15.28 1.47 -10.11
N ARG A 61 15.72 0.95 -8.96
CA ARG A 61 15.89 -0.50 -8.75
C ARG A 61 14.57 -1.25 -8.79
N ARG A 62 13.44 -0.56 -8.56
CA ARG A 62 12.09 -1.14 -8.65
C ARG A 62 11.83 -1.77 -10.02
N PHE A 63 12.27 -1.13 -11.10
CA PHE A 63 12.08 -1.62 -12.48
C PHE A 63 12.96 -2.84 -12.81
N LEU A 64 13.98 -3.12 -12.00
CA LEU A 64 14.88 -4.25 -12.19
C LEU A 64 14.39 -5.52 -11.47
N ARG A 65 13.33 -5.42 -10.65
CA ARG A 65 12.81 -6.56 -9.89
C ARG A 65 11.68 -7.24 -10.66
N SER A 66 11.88 -8.52 -10.97
CA SER A 66 10.91 -9.34 -11.73
C SER A 66 9.68 -9.75 -10.92
N ALA A 67 9.74 -9.71 -9.58
CA ALA A 67 8.62 -10.06 -8.72
C ALA A 67 8.62 -9.21 -7.46
N VAL A 68 7.48 -8.60 -7.17
CA VAL A 68 7.26 -7.75 -6.01
C VAL A 68 5.96 -8.16 -5.34
N LYS A 69 6.06 -8.54 -4.07
CA LYS A 69 4.92 -8.94 -3.24
C LYS A 69 4.55 -7.81 -2.30
N ALA A 70 3.27 -7.68 -2.01
CA ALA A 70 2.76 -6.74 -1.04
C ALA A 70 1.77 -7.40 -0.08
N SER A 71 1.90 -7.06 1.20
CA SER A 71 0.96 -7.44 2.25
C SER A 71 0.30 -6.17 2.78
N PHE A 72 -1.00 -6.00 2.51
CA PHE A 72 -1.77 -4.86 3.00
C PHE A 72 -2.42 -5.21 4.33
N GLN A 73 -2.24 -4.33 5.31
CA GLN A 73 -2.78 -4.43 6.66
C GLN A 73 -3.61 -3.18 6.96
N PRO A 74 -4.94 -3.25 6.81
CA PRO A 74 -5.85 -2.19 7.23
C PRO A 74 -5.89 -2.06 8.75
N MET A 75 -5.46 -0.93 9.30
CA MET A 75 -5.31 -0.74 10.75
C MET A 75 -6.47 0.02 11.39
N GLU A 76 -7.30 0.70 10.60
CA GLU A 76 -8.42 1.55 11.04
C GLU A 76 -9.63 1.36 10.12
N GLN A 77 -10.81 1.85 10.53
CA GLN A 77 -12.05 1.82 9.74
C GLN A 77 -12.45 0.44 9.19
N CYS A 78 -12.01 -0.65 9.82
CA CYS A 78 -12.40 -2.03 9.51
C CYS A 78 -13.24 -2.64 10.65
N GLU A 79 -14.18 -1.85 11.19
CA GLU A 79 -15.09 -2.30 12.24
C GLU A 79 -16.01 -3.41 11.70
N GLY A 80 -15.74 -4.65 12.09
CA GLY A 80 -16.43 -5.84 11.56
C GLY A 80 -15.67 -6.59 10.46
N GLY A 81 -14.42 -6.20 10.18
CA GLY A 81 -13.59 -6.76 9.11
C GLY A 81 -13.78 -6.02 7.79
N LEU A 82 -12.94 -6.36 6.80
CA LEU A 82 -13.04 -5.79 5.45
C LEU A 82 -14.25 -6.38 4.72
N CYS A 83 -15.10 -5.52 4.18
CA CYS A 83 -16.10 -5.97 3.21
C CYS A 83 -15.42 -6.29 1.86
N PRO A 84 -16.10 -7.05 0.98
CA PRO A 84 -15.53 -7.44 -0.31
C PRO A 84 -15.09 -6.25 -1.19
N VAL A 85 -15.78 -5.12 -1.08
CA VAL A 85 -15.45 -3.90 -1.84
C VAL A 85 -14.13 -3.30 -1.34
N GLU A 86 -13.94 -3.22 -0.02
CA GLU A 86 -12.69 -2.71 0.56
C GLU A 86 -11.50 -3.61 0.23
N ALA A 87 -11.69 -4.93 0.33
CA ALA A 87 -10.68 -5.90 -0.06
C ALA A 87 -10.31 -5.77 -1.55
N GLN A 88 -11.31 -5.58 -2.43
CA GLN A 88 -11.07 -5.37 -3.85
C GLN A 88 -10.26 -4.10 -4.13
N ILE A 89 -10.57 -2.99 -3.44
CA ILE A 89 -9.82 -1.74 -3.59
C ILE A 89 -8.34 -1.91 -3.22
N LEU A 90 -8.03 -2.71 -2.20
CA LEU A 90 -6.65 -3.02 -1.80
C LEU A 90 -5.94 -3.87 -2.86
N CYS A 91 -6.63 -4.86 -3.44
CA CYS A 91 -6.11 -5.63 -4.57
C CYS A 91 -5.84 -4.73 -5.78
N ASP A 92 -6.78 -3.85 -6.12
CA ASP A 92 -6.67 -2.92 -7.25
C ASP A 92 -5.49 -1.96 -7.05
N LEU A 93 -5.31 -1.43 -5.84
CA LEU A 93 -4.13 -0.65 -5.49
C LEU A 93 -2.86 -1.45 -5.76
N GLY A 94 -2.80 -2.70 -5.29
CA GLY A 94 -1.63 -3.54 -5.50
C GLY A 94 -1.33 -3.83 -6.98
N VAL A 95 -2.37 -4.05 -7.79
CA VAL A 95 -2.24 -4.22 -9.25
C VAL A 95 -1.73 -2.94 -9.91
N ARG A 96 -2.26 -1.77 -9.57
CA ARG A 96 -1.79 -0.47 -10.09
C ARG A 96 -0.34 -0.18 -9.73
N MET A 97 0.07 -0.63 -8.54
CA MET A 97 1.46 -0.57 -8.10
C MET A 97 2.39 -1.59 -8.78
N GLY A 98 1.87 -2.47 -9.63
CA GLY A 98 2.63 -3.49 -10.34
C GLY A 98 3.11 -4.63 -9.45
N PHE A 99 2.42 -4.91 -8.34
CA PHE A 99 2.73 -6.06 -7.50
C PHE A 99 2.26 -7.35 -8.17
N THR A 100 3.14 -8.35 -8.18
CA THR A 100 2.86 -9.66 -8.77
C THR A 100 2.07 -10.56 -7.84
N GLN A 101 2.06 -10.25 -6.54
CA GLN A 101 1.27 -10.94 -5.53
C GLN A 101 0.82 -9.92 -4.48
N VAL A 102 -0.46 -9.96 -4.13
CA VAL A 102 -1.08 -9.08 -3.14
C VAL A 102 -1.79 -9.97 -2.13
N ASP A 103 -1.42 -9.83 -0.86
CA ASP A 103 -2.06 -10.47 0.26
C ASP A 103 -2.70 -9.39 1.13
N VAL A 104 -3.97 -9.57 1.49
CA VAL A 104 -4.69 -8.67 2.43
C VAL A 104 -4.85 -9.42 3.74
N ILE A 105 -4.36 -8.85 4.83
CA ILE A 105 -4.24 -9.47 6.15
C ILE A 105 -5.19 -8.79 7.13
#